data_AF-A0A7S4PEX8-F1
#
_entry.id   AF-A0A7S4PEX8-F1
#
_cell.length_a   1.000
_cell.length_b   1.000
_cell.length_c   1.000
_cell.angle_alpha   90.00
_cell.angle_beta   90.00
_cell.angle_gamma   90.00
#
_symmetry.space_group_name_H-M   'P 1'
#
loop_
_entity.id
_entity.type
_entity.pdbx_description
1 polymer ?
#
loop_
_entity_poly.entity_id
_entity_poly.type
_entity_poly.pdbx_seq_one_letter_code
_entity_poly.pdbx_strand_id
1 'polypeptide(L)'
;GSHAHSRWISSSPKISAMHLSSPGSKRSQEEDFPHGKTPLQKGYLAKQGKSRLVKRWQQRYFVLYEGKIMYWADEKDFLSQKKPKGVIDLAGCSLATAEQHTKKLNTIGIFHPHRREYFLEAPNRSSL
;
A
#
# COMPACT_ATOMS: atom_id res chain seq x y z
N GLY A 1 -41.19 13.62 46.08
CA GLY A 1 -40.26 14.16 47.11
C GLY A 1 -38.89 13.62 46.79
N SER A 2 -37.95 14.47 46.41
CA SER A 2 -37.10 15.30 47.29
C SER A 2 -35.89 14.51 47.81
N HIS A 3 -34.73 14.95 47.33
CA HIS A 3 -33.45 15.15 48.03
C HIS A 3 -32.73 13.90 48.60
N ALA A 4 -31.54 13.53 48.12
CA ALA A 4 -30.23 14.20 48.22
C ALA A 4 -29.38 13.65 49.39
N HIS A 5 -28.05 13.79 49.20
CA HIS A 5 -26.94 13.65 50.15
C HIS A 5 -26.23 12.29 50.15
N SER A 6 -24.92 12.20 50.35
CA SER A 6 -23.74 13.05 50.14
C SER A 6 -22.56 12.27 50.75
N ARG A 7 -21.41 12.30 50.06
CA ARG A 7 -20.04 12.26 50.60
C ARG A 7 -19.59 11.08 51.48
N TRP A 8 -18.50 10.45 51.02
CA TRP A 8 -17.33 10.19 51.87
C TRP A 8 -16.06 10.76 51.21
N ILE A 9 -15.21 11.32 52.06
CA ILE A 9 -13.95 12.02 51.78
C ILE A 9 -12.77 11.05 52.02
N SER A 10 -11.60 11.45 51.51
CA SER A 10 -10.23 11.07 51.91
C SER A 10 -9.64 9.93 51.08
N SER A 11 -8.40 9.94 50.62
CA SER A 11 -7.29 10.90 50.63
C SER A 11 -6.33 10.45 49.53
N SER A 12 -5.63 11.38 48.88
CA SER A 12 -4.48 11.04 48.03
C SER A 12 -3.36 10.42 48.88
N PRO A 13 -2.51 9.59 48.27
CA PRO A 13 -1.17 10.09 47.94
C PRO A 13 -0.80 9.86 46.47
N LYS A 14 -0.19 10.89 45.88
CA LYS A 14 0.53 10.80 44.61
C LYS A 14 1.80 9.98 44.82
N ILE A 15 1.95 8.87 44.10
CA ILE A 15 3.27 8.29 43.81
C ILE A 15 3.36 8.15 42.31
N SER A 16 4.31 8.90 41.74
CA SER A 16 4.66 8.88 40.32
C SER A 16 5.48 7.62 40.05
N ALA A 17 4.99 6.72 39.20
CA ALA A 17 5.77 5.57 38.75
C ALA A 17 5.50 5.28 37.25
N MET A 18 6.32 5.90 36.42
CA MET A 18 7.18 5.25 35.42
C MET A 18 6.51 4.20 34.51
N HIS A 19 6.20 4.65 33.29
CA HIS A 19 6.53 3.97 32.04
C HIS A 19 6.34 2.44 31.98
N LEU A 20 5.11 1.99 31.71
CA LEU A 20 4.88 0.73 30.99
C LEU A 20 4.09 1.04 29.71
N SER A 21 4.84 1.25 28.62
CA SER A 21 4.29 1.27 27.27
C SER A 21 3.80 -0.14 26.91
N SER A 22 2.50 -0.27 26.73
CA SER A 22 1.81 -1.44 26.20
C SER A 22 2.38 -1.85 24.82
N PRO A 23 2.70 -3.14 24.56
CA PRO A 23 3.11 -3.58 23.23
C PRO A 23 1.86 -3.81 22.36
N GLY A 24 1.24 -2.71 21.97
CA GLY A 24 0.15 -2.67 21.00
C GLY A 24 0.52 -1.77 19.84
N SER A 25 1.69 -2.01 19.23
CA SER A 25 2.16 -1.23 18.08
C SER A 25 1.24 -1.49 16.88
N LYS A 26 0.19 -0.67 16.77
CA LYS A 26 -0.39 -0.33 15.46
C LYS A 26 0.72 0.40 14.72
N ARG A 27 1.51 -0.35 13.94
CA ARG A 27 2.51 0.16 13.01
C ARG A 27 1.80 1.13 12.06
N SER A 28 1.83 2.41 12.41
CA SER A 28 1.55 3.50 11.49
C SER A 28 2.58 3.38 10.39
N GLN A 29 2.18 2.77 9.27
CA GLN A 29 2.93 2.84 8.03
C GLN A 29 2.81 4.27 7.53
N GLU A 30 3.66 5.13 8.07
CA GLU A 30 4.11 6.33 7.39
C GLU A 30 4.90 5.82 6.18
N GLU A 31 4.16 5.53 5.10
CA GLU A 31 4.73 5.09 3.84
C GLU A 31 5.60 6.24 3.34
N ASP A 32 6.91 6.08 3.53
CA ASP A 32 7.98 6.98 3.10
C ASP A 32 7.83 7.23 1.60
N PHE A 33 7.10 8.29 1.27
CA PHE A 33 7.01 8.84 -0.06
C PHE A 33 8.44 9.17 -0.46
N PRO A 34 8.92 8.69 -1.62
CA PRO A 34 10.28 8.95 -2.07
C PRO A 34 10.40 10.41 -2.53
N HIS A 35 10.28 11.36 -1.60
CA HIS A 35 10.54 12.77 -1.81
C HIS A 35 12.01 12.88 -2.24
N GLY A 36 12.22 13.43 -3.43
CA GLY A 36 13.56 13.64 -3.98
C GLY A 36 14.21 12.44 -4.67
N LYS A 37 13.55 11.27 -4.79
CA LYS A 37 14.09 10.19 -5.66
C LYS A 37 13.59 10.35 -7.09
N THR A 38 14.49 10.23 -8.05
CA THR A 38 14.16 10.23 -9.48
C THR A 38 13.51 8.89 -9.86
N PRO A 39 12.32 8.89 -10.50
CA PRO A 39 11.75 7.68 -11.08
C PRO A 39 12.66 7.06 -12.14
N LEU A 40 12.80 5.73 -12.12
CA LEU A 40 13.51 4.96 -13.16
C LEU A 40 12.65 4.83 -14.42
N GLN A 41 11.34 4.63 -14.22
CA GLN A 41 10.36 4.54 -15.30
C GLN A 41 8.99 4.93 -14.80
N LYS A 42 8.13 5.41 -15.69
CA LYS A 42 6.75 5.76 -15.39
C LYS A 42 5.87 5.56 -16.62
N GLY A 43 4.60 5.24 -16.41
CA GLY A 43 3.66 5.05 -17.50
C GLY A 43 2.38 4.35 -17.09
N TYR A 44 1.44 4.29 -18.03
CA TYR A 44 0.18 3.60 -17.82
C TYR A 44 0.30 2.10 -18.11
N LEU A 45 -0.13 1.29 -17.15
CA LEU A 45 -0.32 -0.16 -17.32
C LEU A 45 -1.70 -0.55 -16.82
N ALA A 46 -2.27 -1.62 -17.38
CA ALA A 46 -3.47 -2.21 -16.82
C ALA A 46 -3.09 -3.27 -15.77
N LYS A 47 -3.71 -3.21 -14.59
CA LYS A 47 -3.45 -4.15 -13.50
C LYS A 47 -4.66 -4.99 -13.14
N GLN A 48 -4.46 -6.28 -12.91
CA GLN A 48 -5.54 -7.16 -12.48
C GLN A 48 -6.04 -6.81 -11.07
N GLY A 49 -7.36 -6.77 -10.91
CA GLY A 49 -8.06 -6.49 -9.65
C GLY A 49 -7.72 -7.45 -8.53
N LYS A 50 -8.00 -7.05 -7.27
CA LYS A 50 -7.77 -7.89 -6.08
C LYS A 50 -8.79 -9.02 -5.92
N SER A 51 -10.01 -8.82 -6.44
CA SER A 51 -11.09 -9.78 -6.27
C SER A 51 -10.78 -11.08 -7.01
N ARG A 52 -10.90 -12.20 -6.30
CA ARG A 52 -10.80 -13.55 -6.88
C ARG A 52 -12.04 -13.89 -7.72
N LEU A 53 -13.20 -13.34 -7.37
CA LEU A 53 -14.49 -13.64 -8.01
C LEU A 53 -14.70 -12.82 -9.30
N VAL A 54 -14.25 -11.56 -9.31
CA VAL A 54 -14.41 -10.67 -10.48
C VAL A 54 -13.08 -9.97 -10.77
N LYS A 55 -12.29 -10.56 -11.66
CA LYS A 55 -10.99 -10.04 -12.07
C LYS A 55 -11.15 -8.92 -13.12
N ARG A 56 -11.41 -7.68 -12.66
CA ARG A 56 -11.40 -6.51 -13.54
C ARG A 56 -9.97 -6.00 -13.74
N TRP A 57 -9.62 -5.67 -14.98
CA TRP A 57 -8.39 -4.96 -15.30
C TRP A 57 -8.61 -3.46 -15.12
N GLN A 58 -7.67 -2.79 -14.46
CA GLN A 58 -7.76 -1.37 -14.16
C GLN A 58 -6.50 -0.67 -14.65
N GLN A 59 -6.65 0.34 -15.50
CA GLN A 59 -5.54 1.20 -15.88
C GLN A 59 -5.10 2.04 -14.66
N ARG A 60 -3.79 2.10 -14.42
CA ARG A 60 -3.17 2.91 -13.38
C ARG A 60 -1.89 3.53 -13.91
N TYR A 61 -1.53 4.69 -13.37
CA TYR A 61 -0.24 5.30 -13.63
C TYR A 61 0.77 4.71 -12.66
N PHE A 62 1.73 3.95 -13.19
CA PHE A 62 2.78 3.28 -12.43
C PHE A 62 4.05 4.11 -12.46
N VAL A 63 4.77 4.13 -11.34
CA VAL A 63 6.08 4.74 -11.20
C VAL A 63 7.01 3.74 -10.53
N LEU A 64 8.08 3.40 -11.22
CA LEU A 64 9.16 2.54 -10.74
C LEU A 64 10.23 3.40 -10.08
N TYR A 65 10.53 3.07 -8.83
CA TYR A 65 11.69 3.55 -8.10
C TYR A 65 12.61 2.36 -7.80
N GLU A 66 13.82 2.65 -7.35
CA GLU A 66 14.72 1.63 -6.84
C GLU A 66 14.06 0.82 -5.71
N GLY A 67 13.85 -0.47 -5.97
CA GLY A 67 13.30 -1.44 -5.01
C GLY A 67 11.78 -1.40 -4.80
N LYS A 68 11.02 -0.51 -5.44
CA LYS A 68 9.56 -0.45 -5.27
C LYS A 68 8.83 0.14 -6.47
N ILE A 69 7.61 -0.33 -6.69
CA ILE A 69 6.66 0.24 -7.66
C ILE A 69 5.50 0.87 -6.91
N MET A 70 5.16 2.11 -7.24
CA MET A 70 3.96 2.78 -6.75
C MET A 70 2.98 3.00 -7.89
N TYR A 71 1.68 3.08 -7.59
CA TYR A 71 0.69 3.38 -8.62
C TYR A 71 -0.45 4.27 -8.15
N TRP A 72 -0.91 5.15 -9.04
CA TRP A 72 -1.99 6.11 -8.85
C TRP A 72 -3.17 5.81 -9.77
N ALA A 73 -4.31 6.46 -9.52
CA ALA A 73 -5.45 6.36 -10.43
C ALA A 73 -5.07 6.84 -11.83
N ASP A 74 -4.37 7.97 -11.89
CA ASP A 74 -3.89 8.63 -13.10
C ASP A 74 -2.61 9.44 -12.82
N GLU A 75 -2.02 10.02 -13.86
CA GLU A 75 -0.82 10.85 -13.77
C GLU A 75 -1.05 12.15 -13.01
N LYS A 76 -2.26 12.74 -13.07
CA LYS A 76 -2.58 13.97 -12.35
C LYS A 76 -2.50 13.76 -10.84
N ASP A 77 -3.00 12.63 -10.35
CA ASP A 77 -2.90 12.22 -8.95
C ASP A 77 -1.43 12.07 -8.51
N PHE A 78 -0.57 11.54 -9.38
CA PHE A 78 0.88 11.45 -9.13
C PHE A 78 1.53 12.84 -9.07
N LEU A 79 1.31 13.69 -10.08
CA LEU A 79 1.90 15.02 -10.17
C LEU A 79 1.42 15.94 -9.03
N SER A 80 0.19 15.74 -8.57
CA SER A 80 -0.38 16.45 -7.40
C SER A 80 0.04 15.83 -6.06
N GLN A 81 0.97 14.88 -6.06
CA GLN A 81 1.50 14.20 -4.87
C GLN A 81 0.41 13.58 -3.97
N LYS A 82 -0.69 13.09 -4.56
CA LYS A 82 -1.72 12.38 -3.79
C LYS A 82 -1.21 11.03 -3.30
N LYS A 83 -1.88 10.48 -2.27
CA LYS A 83 -1.61 9.13 -1.77
C LYS A 83 -1.72 8.08 -2.89
N PRO A 84 -0.71 7.23 -3.11
CA PRO A 84 -0.79 6.15 -4.09
C PRO A 84 -1.92 5.19 -3.75
N LYS A 85 -2.50 4.57 -4.78
CA LYS A 85 -3.51 3.51 -4.65
C LYS A 85 -2.90 2.18 -4.24
N GLY A 86 -1.58 2.05 -4.32
CA GLY A 86 -0.84 0.96 -3.72
C GLY A 86 0.65 1.02 -4.00
N VAL A 87 1.37 0.18 -3.25
CA VAL A 87 2.82 0.03 -3.29
C VAL A 87 3.12 -1.46 -3.46
N ILE A 88 4.05 -1.77 -4.35
CA ILE A 88 4.61 -3.11 -4.58
C ILE A 88 6.09 -3.00 -4.23
N ASP A 89 6.43 -3.49 -3.05
CA ASP A 89 7.82 -3.70 -2.64
C ASP A 89 8.40 -4.85 -3.46
N LEU A 90 9.51 -4.60 -4.16
CA LEU A 90 10.14 -5.55 -5.06
C LEU A 90 11.16 -6.45 -4.35
N ALA A 91 11.49 -6.18 -3.09
CA ALA A 91 12.42 -7.02 -2.33
C ALA A 91 11.90 -8.46 -2.28
N GLY A 92 12.73 -9.40 -2.77
CA GLY A 92 12.38 -10.82 -2.83
C GLY A 92 11.28 -11.19 -3.84
N CYS A 93 10.84 -10.26 -4.69
CA CYS A 93 9.91 -10.57 -5.77
C CYS A 93 10.63 -11.23 -6.95
N SER A 94 9.96 -12.15 -7.64
CA SER A 94 10.35 -12.64 -8.95
C SER A 94 9.38 -12.12 -10.02
N LEU A 95 9.89 -11.98 -11.25
CA LEU A 95 9.14 -11.57 -12.42
C LEU A 95 9.05 -12.72 -13.41
N ALA A 96 7.88 -12.93 -14.01
CA ALA A 96 7.71 -13.86 -15.11
C ALA A 96 6.63 -13.39 -16.08
N THR A 97 6.70 -13.81 -17.35
CA THR A 97 5.58 -13.61 -18.27
C THR A 97 4.34 -14.32 -17.75
N ALA A 98 3.17 -13.71 -17.93
CA ALA A 98 1.92 -14.20 -17.35
C ALA A 98 0.83 -14.44 -18.39
N GLU A 99 1.16 -14.43 -19.68
CA GLU A 99 0.17 -14.48 -20.77
C GLU A 99 -0.70 -15.74 -20.72
N GLN A 100 -0.07 -16.89 -20.43
CA GLN A 100 -0.77 -18.16 -20.30
C GLN A 100 -1.74 -18.17 -19.10
N HIS A 101 -1.39 -17.48 -18.01
CA HIS A 101 -2.20 -17.40 -16.80
C HIS A 101 -3.34 -16.38 -16.94
N THR A 102 -3.04 -15.19 -17.48
CA THR A 102 -3.97 -14.07 -17.59
C THR A 102 -4.88 -14.18 -18.80
N LYS A 103 -4.51 -15.02 -19.79
CA LYS A 103 -5.12 -15.11 -21.13
C LYS A 103 -5.06 -13.76 -21.88
N LYS A 104 -4.00 -12.99 -21.64
CA LYS A 104 -3.76 -11.68 -22.25
C LYS A 104 -2.30 -11.50 -22.65
N LEU A 105 -2.06 -10.94 -23.83
CA LEU A 105 -0.72 -10.65 -24.34
C LEU A 105 -0.06 -9.53 -23.55
N ASN A 106 1.28 -9.47 -23.63
CA ASN A 106 2.11 -8.45 -22.99
C ASN A 106 1.85 -8.34 -21.47
N THR A 107 1.62 -9.49 -20.82
CA THR A 107 1.42 -9.53 -19.37
C THR A 107 2.63 -10.05 -18.62
N ILE A 108 2.93 -9.39 -17.51
CA ILE A 108 3.96 -9.79 -16.55
C ILE A 108 3.32 -10.03 -15.18
N GLY A 109 3.78 -11.07 -14.49
CA GLY A 109 3.46 -11.37 -13.11
C GLY A 109 4.60 -10.96 -12.20
N ILE A 110 4.26 -10.28 -11.10
CA ILE A 110 5.15 -9.97 -9.99
C ILE A 110 4.74 -10.87 -8.84
N PHE A 111 5.62 -11.80 -8.48
CA PHE A 111 5.36 -12.84 -7.49
C PHE A 111 6.19 -12.57 -6.25
N HIS A 112 5.52 -12.34 -5.13
CA HIS A 112 6.18 -12.23 -3.84
C HIS A 112 5.92 -13.51 -3.03
N PRO A 113 6.93 -14.14 -2.41
CA PRO A 113 6.81 -15.48 -1.80
C PRO A 113 5.73 -15.59 -0.70
N HIS A 114 5.48 -14.51 0.02
CA HIS A 114 4.50 -14.48 1.12
C HIS A 114 3.38 -13.44 0.97
N ARG A 115 3.37 -12.68 -0.13
CA ARG A 115 2.41 -11.59 -0.33
C ARG A 115 1.58 -11.88 -1.57
N ARG A 116 0.76 -10.91 -1.93
CA ARG A 116 -0.09 -11.00 -3.11
C ARG A 116 0.74 -10.90 -4.40
N GLU A 117 0.32 -11.65 -5.40
CA GLU A 117 0.77 -11.55 -6.77
C GLU A 117 0.10 -10.37 -7.50
N TYR A 118 0.86 -9.73 -8.39
CA TYR A 118 0.36 -8.67 -9.25
C TYR A 118 0.53 -9.06 -10.71
N PHE A 119 -0.52 -8.88 -11.50
CA PHE A 119 -0.45 -9.06 -12.95
C PHE A 119 -0.66 -7.71 -13.62
N LEU A 120 0.31 -7.33 -14.45
CA LEU A 120 0.34 -6.09 -15.21
C LEU A 120 0.30 -6.41 -16.70
N GLU A 121 -0.42 -5.60 -17.46
CA GLU A 121 -0.56 -5.67 -18.91
C GLU A 121 -0.04 -4.35 -19.49
N ALA A 122 0.94 -4.45 -20.39
CA ALA A 122 1.47 -3.33 -21.13
C ALA A 122 0.75 -3.19 -22.49
N PRO A 123 0.67 -1.98 -23.05
CA PRO A 123 0.03 -1.76 -24.34
C PRO A 123 0.76 -2.46 -25.49
N ASN A 124 2.07 -2.68 -25.36
CA ASN A 124 2.90 -3.42 -26.31
C ASN A 124 4.10 -4.05 -25.60
N ARG A 125 4.77 -4.99 -26.30
CA ARG A 125 5.94 -5.70 -25.78
C ARG A 125 7.12 -4.78 -25.43
N SER A 126 7.29 -3.69 -26.16
CA SER A 126 8.37 -2.71 -25.96
C SER A 126 8.19 -1.86 -24.69
N SER A 127 7.00 -1.91 -24.07
CA SER A 127 6.66 -1.17 -22.85
C SER A 127 6.80 -2.03 -21.58
N LEU A 128 7.26 -3.28 -21.69
CA LEU A 128 7.57 -4.18 -20.58
C LEU A 128 9.02 -4.08 -20.14
#